data_AF-A0A382SS48-F1
#
_entry.id   AF-A0A382SS48-F1
#
_cell.length_a   1.000
_cell.length_b   1.000
_cell.length_c   1.000
_cell.angle_alpha   90.00
_cell.angle_beta   90.00
_cell.angle_gamma   90.00
#
_symmetry.space_group_name_H-M   'P 1'
#
loop_
_entity.id
_entity.type
_entity.pdbx_description
1 polymer ?
#
loop_
_entity_poly.entity_id
_entity_poly.type
_entity_poly.pdbx_seq_one_letter_code
_entity_poly.pdbx_strand_id
1 'polypeptide(L)'
;VSEGLSLTFFHDSGFTRQKCSKCNSFFWSIVERELCGDAPCVEYSFIGKPLFSKPMTLDEAREAFLAFFYKHNHTRDERAPVVARWRNDIYLSIASIAVFQPHVTSGASKPPANPLAISQPCIRLNDLESVGRSGRHLTTFEMMAHHAFNTKNEKIYWQNR
;
A
#
# COMPACT_ATOMS: atom_id res chain seq x y z
N VAL A 1 -19.80 -6.48 -11.43
CA VAL A 1 -18.54 -5.96 -10.85
C VAL A 1 -17.44 -6.37 -11.80
N SER A 2 -16.49 -5.49 -12.15
CA SER A 2 -15.40 -5.89 -13.07
C SER A 2 -14.60 -7.04 -12.46
N GLU A 3 -14.04 -7.90 -13.31
CA GLU A 3 -13.28 -9.08 -12.91
C GLU A 3 -12.11 -8.70 -11.96
N GLY A 4 -11.48 -7.55 -12.19
CA GLY A 4 -10.41 -7.02 -11.33
C GLY A 4 -10.84 -6.47 -9.95
N LEU A 5 -12.12 -6.49 -9.62
CA LEU A 5 -12.65 -6.05 -8.32
C LEU A 5 -13.38 -7.17 -7.55
N SER A 6 -13.64 -8.32 -8.19
CA SER A 6 -14.31 -9.48 -7.60
C SER A 6 -13.35 -10.67 -7.56
N LEU A 7 -12.54 -10.72 -6.50
CA LEU A 7 -11.49 -11.71 -6.31
C LEU A 7 -12.03 -13.00 -5.70
N THR A 8 -11.49 -14.15 -6.10
CA THR A 8 -11.85 -15.44 -5.48
C THR A 8 -11.48 -15.45 -4.01
N PHE A 9 -10.35 -14.82 -3.66
CA PHE A 9 -9.93 -14.64 -2.27
C PHE A 9 -11.03 -14.04 -1.38
N PHE A 10 -11.78 -13.04 -1.89
CA PHE A 10 -12.86 -12.43 -1.12
C PHE A 10 -13.99 -13.41 -0.85
N HIS A 11 -14.45 -14.13 -1.87
CA HIS A 11 -15.54 -15.11 -1.74
C HIS A 11 -15.13 -16.28 -0.84
N ASP A 12 -13.95 -16.84 -1.05
CA ASP A 12 -13.43 -17.99 -0.30
C ASP A 12 -13.16 -17.62 1.18
N SER A 13 -12.85 -16.35 1.46
CA SER A 13 -12.62 -15.84 2.81
C SER A 13 -13.87 -15.24 3.48
N GLY A 14 -15.05 -15.40 2.88
CA GLY A 14 -16.34 -14.96 3.44
C GLY A 14 -16.59 -13.45 3.39
N PHE A 15 -15.86 -12.71 2.57
CA PHE A 15 -16.15 -11.29 2.35
C PHE A 15 -17.39 -11.13 1.46
N THR A 16 -18.24 -10.19 1.83
CA THR A 16 -19.38 -9.75 1.03
C THR A 16 -19.16 -8.31 0.56
N ARG A 17 -19.55 -8.02 -0.67
CA ARG A 17 -19.46 -6.66 -1.24
C ARG A 17 -20.69 -5.86 -0.83
N GLN A 18 -20.47 -4.78 -0.10
CA GLN A 18 -21.50 -3.91 0.47
C GLN A 18 -21.36 -2.49 -0.09
N LYS A 19 -22.38 -1.65 0.10
CA LYS A 19 -22.39 -0.25 -0.36
C LYS A 19 -22.58 0.65 0.85
N CYS A 20 -21.69 1.63 1.00
CA CYS A 20 -21.76 2.60 2.10
C CYS A 20 -22.99 3.50 1.94
N SER A 21 -23.83 3.63 2.96
CA SER A 21 -25.01 4.49 2.92
C SER A 21 -24.67 5.98 2.83
N LYS A 22 -23.51 6.40 3.34
CA LYS A 22 -23.09 7.81 3.39
C LYS A 22 -22.36 8.28 2.13
N CYS A 23 -21.32 7.57 1.68
CA CYS A 23 -20.53 7.98 0.51
C CYS A 23 -20.86 7.22 -0.79
N ASN A 24 -21.77 6.25 -0.75
CA ASN A 24 -22.14 5.39 -1.87
C ASN A 24 -21.01 4.51 -2.45
N SER A 25 -19.79 4.56 -1.89
CA SER A 25 -18.70 3.68 -2.31
C SER A 25 -18.98 2.23 -1.94
N PHE A 26 -18.56 1.31 -2.82
CA PHE A 26 -18.59 -0.12 -2.53
C PHE A 26 -17.34 -0.52 -1.75
N PHE A 27 -17.50 -1.43 -0.80
CA PHE A 27 -16.42 -1.98 0.02
C PHE A 27 -16.68 -3.47 0.28
N TRP A 28 -15.64 -4.19 0.72
CA TRP A 28 -15.72 -5.61 1.08
C TRP A 28 -15.64 -5.77 2.60
N SER A 29 -16.46 -6.65 3.17
CA SER A 29 -16.46 -6.90 4.60
C SER A 29 -16.92 -8.32 4.93
N ILE A 30 -16.31 -8.92 5.96
CA ILE A 30 -16.71 -10.21 6.53
C ILE A 30 -17.93 -10.09 7.48
N VAL A 31 -18.26 -8.87 7.90
CA VAL A 31 -19.45 -8.56 8.69
C VAL A 31 -20.35 -7.61 7.93
N GLU A 32 -21.65 -7.72 8.11
CA GLU A 32 -22.60 -6.74 7.58
C GLU A 32 -22.46 -5.41 8.33
N ARG A 33 -22.31 -4.31 7.58
CA ARG A 33 -22.24 -2.95 8.14
C ARG A 33 -22.70 -1.92 7.12
N GLU A 34 -23.26 -0.83 7.63
CA GLU A 34 -23.84 0.23 6.79
C GLU A 34 -22.79 1.19 6.20
N LEU A 35 -21.65 1.36 6.88
CA LEU A 35 -20.62 2.36 6.56
C LEU A 35 -19.30 1.69 6.15
N CYS A 36 -18.54 2.34 5.25
CA CYS A 36 -17.30 1.80 4.69
C CYS A 36 -16.12 1.66 5.67
N GLY A 37 -16.22 2.24 6.87
CA GLY A 37 -15.15 2.21 7.87
C GLY A 37 -14.05 3.26 7.69
N ASP A 38 -14.17 4.15 6.71
CA ASP A 38 -13.20 5.22 6.47
C ASP A 38 -13.75 6.60 6.85
N ALA A 39 -12.85 7.53 7.19
CA ALA A 39 -13.20 8.92 7.44
C ALA A 39 -13.55 9.62 6.10
N PRO A 40 -14.58 10.47 6.03
CA PRO A 40 -15.39 10.99 7.15
C PRO A 40 -16.66 10.17 7.42
N CYS A 41 -16.81 8.96 6.86
CA CYS A 41 -18.00 8.15 7.10
C CYS A 41 -18.03 7.61 8.52
N VAL A 42 -16.87 7.21 9.06
CA VAL A 42 -16.70 6.68 10.42
C VAL A 42 -15.57 7.43 11.12
N GLU A 43 -15.75 7.69 12.42
CA GLU A 43 -14.74 8.30 13.29
C GLU A 43 -13.67 7.29 13.74
N TYR A 44 -12.51 7.78 14.17
CA TYR A 44 -11.43 6.91 14.64
C TYR A 44 -11.75 6.25 15.98
N SER A 45 -11.95 4.94 15.96
CA SER A 45 -12.25 4.14 17.15
C SER A 45 -11.03 3.69 17.96
N PHE A 46 -9.83 3.85 17.40
CA PHE A 46 -8.59 3.34 18.00
C PHE A 46 -7.89 4.33 18.95
N ILE A 47 -8.34 5.58 19.00
CA ILE A 47 -7.78 6.61 19.89
C ILE A 47 -8.19 6.27 21.33
N GLY A 48 -7.23 6.05 22.22
CA GLY A 48 -7.47 5.57 23.58
C GLY A 48 -7.84 4.09 23.69
N LYS A 49 -8.01 3.40 22.56
CA LYS A 49 -8.31 1.96 22.48
C LYS A 49 -7.48 1.30 21.37
N PRO A 50 -6.19 0.99 21.62
CA PRO A 50 -5.31 0.40 20.62
C PRO A 50 -5.91 -0.88 20.00
N LEU A 51 -5.78 -1.02 18.67
CA LEU A 51 -6.26 -2.21 17.94
C LEU A 51 -5.34 -3.42 18.10
N PHE A 52 -4.07 -3.18 18.39
CA PHE A 52 -3.06 -4.22 18.60
C PHE A 52 -2.73 -4.33 20.09
N SER A 53 -2.45 -5.54 20.54
CA SER A 53 -2.12 -5.83 21.94
C SER A 53 -0.77 -5.25 22.38
N LYS A 54 0.19 -5.12 21.45
CA LYS A 54 1.51 -4.56 21.70
C LYS A 54 1.73 -3.32 20.83
N PRO A 55 2.11 -2.16 21.40
CA PRO A 55 2.56 -1.02 20.61
C PRO A 55 3.88 -1.35 19.90
N MET A 56 4.07 -0.82 18.70
CA MET A 56 5.29 -0.98 17.92
C MET A 56 5.94 0.38 17.70
N THR A 57 7.27 0.40 17.80
CA THR A 57 8.08 1.51 17.27
C THR A 57 8.09 1.49 15.73
N LEU A 58 8.56 2.57 15.11
CA LEU A 58 8.70 2.64 13.65
C LEU A 58 9.63 1.54 13.11
N ASP A 59 10.72 1.26 13.82
CA ASP A 59 11.69 0.24 13.43
C ASP A 59 11.12 -1.18 13.57
N GLU A 60 10.39 -1.45 14.66
CA GLU A 60 9.70 -2.73 14.84
C GLU A 60 8.64 -2.96 13.76
N ALA A 61 7.86 -1.93 13.41
CA ALA A 61 6.86 -2.03 12.34
C ALA A 61 7.50 -2.28 10.97
N ARG A 62 8.61 -1.59 10.67
CA ARG A 62 9.38 -1.77 9.44
C ARG A 62 9.92 -3.20 9.33
N GLU A 63 10.57 -3.69 10.38
CA GLU A 63 11.12 -5.04 10.38
C GLU A 63 10.03 -6.12 10.36
N ALA A 64 8.91 -5.92 11.04
CA ALA A 64 7.80 -6.86 10.99
C ALA A 64 7.26 -7.03 9.56
N PHE A 65 7.08 -5.93 8.82
CA PHE A 65 6.64 -5.95 7.42
C PHE A 65 7.67 -6.62 6.50
N LEU A 66 8.94 -6.18 6.55
CA LEU A 66 10.00 -6.70 5.68
C LEU A 66 10.31 -8.17 5.97
N ALA A 67 10.30 -8.58 7.24
CA ALA A 67 10.50 -9.97 7.64
C ALA A 67 9.34 -10.87 7.19
N PHE A 68 8.10 -10.37 7.26
CA PHE A 68 6.95 -11.12 6.75
C PHE A 68 7.12 -11.43 5.26
N PHE A 69 7.38 -10.43 4.42
CA PHE A 69 7.50 -10.64 2.98
C PHE A 69 8.76 -11.43 2.61
N TYR A 70 9.87 -11.25 3.34
CA TYR A 70 11.07 -12.05 3.16
C TYR A 70 10.81 -13.55 3.40
N LYS A 71 10.09 -13.90 4.47
CA LYS A 71 9.67 -15.29 4.73
C LYS A 71 8.73 -15.85 3.66
N HIS A 72 8.06 -14.98 2.90
CA HIS A 72 7.18 -15.33 1.78
C HIS A 72 7.87 -15.11 0.42
N ASN A 73 9.18 -15.35 0.35
CA ASN A 73 9.99 -15.35 -0.88
C ASN A 73 10.04 -14.01 -1.63
N HIS A 74 9.88 -12.88 -0.94
CA HIS A 74 10.19 -11.58 -1.50
C HIS A 74 11.61 -11.19 -1.12
N THR A 75 12.36 -10.63 -2.06
CA THR A 75 13.68 -10.08 -1.75
C THR A 75 13.52 -8.73 -1.07
N ARG A 76 14.28 -8.47 0.00
CA ARG A 76 14.33 -7.14 0.63
C ARG A 76 15.13 -6.20 -0.27
N ASP A 77 14.52 -5.10 -0.69
CA ASP A 77 15.18 -4.06 -1.47
C ASP A 77 15.56 -2.87 -0.59
N GLU A 78 16.68 -2.24 -0.91
CA GLU A 78 17.17 -1.08 -0.19
C GLU A 78 16.40 0.18 -0.59
N ARG A 79 16.24 1.11 0.36
CA ARG A 79 15.52 2.36 0.09
C ARG A 79 16.27 3.22 -0.94
N ALA A 80 15.53 3.80 -1.89
CA ALA A 80 16.03 4.82 -2.80
C ALA A 80 16.01 6.21 -2.14
N PRO A 81 16.80 7.18 -2.65
CA PRO A 81 16.72 8.56 -2.16
C PRO A 81 15.33 9.17 -2.42
N VAL A 82 14.96 10.15 -1.60
CA VAL A 82 13.69 10.89 -1.79
C VAL A 82 13.72 11.81 -3.01
N VAL A 83 14.90 12.11 -3.55
CA VAL A 83 15.08 12.85 -4.80
C VAL A 83 15.12 11.85 -5.95
N ALA A 84 14.24 12.03 -6.94
CA ALA A 84 14.03 11.08 -8.03
C ALA A 84 15.10 11.23 -9.13
N ARG A 85 16.37 10.92 -8.81
CA ARG A 85 17.53 11.10 -9.71
C ARG A 85 17.50 10.28 -11.00
N TRP A 86 16.70 9.22 -11.04
CA TRP A 86 16.62 8.25 -12.14
C TRP A 86 15.57 8.61 -13.21
N ARG A 87 14.84 9.71 -13.03
CA ARG A 87 13.73 10.14 -13.91
C ARG A 87 13.65 11.66 -13.99
N ASN A 88 12.97 12.17 -15.01
CA ASN A 88 12.94 13.61 -15.34
C ASN A 88 11.54 14.23 -15.30
N ASP A 89 10.52 13.46 -14.93
CA ASP A 89 9.10 13.88 -14.93
C ASP A 89 8.56 14.22 -13.54
N ILE A 90 9.24 13.80 -12.47
CA ILE A 90 8.95 14.20 -11.08
C ILE A 90 10.26 14.48 -10.33
N TYR A 91 10.22 15.39 -9.36
CA TYR A 91 11.40 15.74 -8.55
C TYR A 91 11.60 14.82 -7.34
N LEU A 92 10.51 14.36 -6.72
CA LEU A 92 10.51 13.65 -5.45
C LEU A 92 9.83 12.28 -5.55
N SER A 93 10.24 11.34 -4.71
CA SER A 93 9.60 10.04 -4.58
C SER A 93 8.23 10.18 -3.92
N ILE A 94 7.15 10.09 -4.70
CA ILE A 94 5.75 10.25 -4.24
C ILE A 94 5.09 8.93 -3.78
N ALA A 95 5.70 7.79 -4.13
CA ALA A 95 5.26 6.44 -3.82
C ALA A 95 6.44 5.46 -4.01
N SER A 96 6.35 4.27 -3.42
CA SER A 96 7.36 3.21 -3.60
C SER A 96 7.51 2.77 -5.06
N ILE A 97 6.41 2.68 -5.82
CA ILE A 97 6.45 2.33 -7.25
C ILE A 97 7.21 3.35 -8.11
N ALA A 98 7.30 4.61 -7.65
CA ALA A 98 7.99 5.67 -8.38
C ALA A 98 9.49 5.40 -8.54
N VAL A 99 10.07 4.57 -7.66
CA VAL A 99 11.47 4.09 -7.71
C VAL A 99 11.74 3.26 -8.96
N PHE A 100 10.75 2.49 -9.39
CA PHE A 100 10.88 1.56 -10.52
C PHE A 100 10.41 2.18 -11.85
N GLN A 101 9.83 3.37 -11.80
CA GLN A 101 9.31 4.06 -12.97
C GLN A 101 10.37 5.00 -13.61
N PRO A 102 10.33 5.18 -14.94
CA PRO A 102 9.49 4.45 -15.89
C PRO A 102 10.10 3.10 -16.33
N HIS A 103 11.42 2.94 -16.18
CA HIS A 103 12.20 1.91 -16.87
C HIS A 103 11.81 0.46 -16.53
N VAL A 104 11.56 0.15 -15.26
CA VAL A 104 11.14 -1.22 -14.88
C VAL A 104 9.68 -1.45 -15.25
N THR A 105 8.81 -0.47 -14.99
CA THR A 105 7.38 -0.58 -15.29
C THR A 105 7.06 -0.68 -16.78
N SER A 106 7.91 -0.10 -17.65
CA SER A 106 7.80 -0.25 -19.11
C SER A 106 8.42 -1.56 -19.63
N GLY A 107 9.18 -2.27 -18.80
CA GLY A 107 9.96 -3.44 -19.19
C GLY A 107 11.30 -3.12 -19.87
N ALA A 108 11.69 -1.84 -19.95
CA ALA A 108 12.99 -1.43 -20.49
C ALA A 108 14.18 -1.82 -19.60
N SER A 109 13.92 -2.09 -18.32
CA SER A 109 14.91 -2.59 -17.36
C SER A 109 14.29 -3.66 -16.47
N LYS A 110 15.11 -4.59 -15.98
CA LYS A 110 14.67 -5.59 -15.00
C LYS A 110 14.58 -4.95 -13.60
N PRO A 111 13.62 -5.39 -12.76
CA PRO A 111 13.64 -5.01 -11.35
C PRO A 111 14.88 -5.61 -10.66
N PRO A 112 15.34 -5.02 -9.52
CA PRO A 112 16.46 -5.57 -8.76
C PRO A 112 16.19 -6.98 -8.22
N ALA A 113 14.92 -7.28 -7.94
CA ALA A 113 14.41 -8.61 -7.63
C ALA A 113 12.92 -8.73 -7.96
N ASN A 114 12.39 -9.95 -8.08
CA ASN A 114 11.00 -10.17 -8.41
C ASN A 114 10.45 -11.47 -7.78
N PRO A 115 9.54 -11.40 -6.78
CA PRO A 115 8.99 -10.19 -6.19
C PRO A 115 9.96 -9.55 -5.16
N LEU A 116 9.74 -8.27 -4.85
CA LEU A 116 10.53 -7.53 -3.86
C LEU A 116 9.64 -6.88 -2.79
N ALA A 117 10.22 -6.54 -1.65
CA ALA A 117 9.60 -5.74 -0.61
C ALA A 117 10.55 -4.63 -0.13
N ILE A 118 10.01 -3.43 0.10
CA ILE A 118 10.77 -2.21 0.36
C ILE A 118 10.03 -1.34 1.38
N SER A 119 10.77 -0.61 2.22
CA SER A 119 10.27 0.53 3.00
C SER A 119 10.83 1.83 2.41
N GLN A 120 10.04 2.51 1.57
CA GLN A 120 10.50 3.68 0.82
C GLN A 120 10.03 4.97 1.48
N PRO A 121 10.93 5.85 1.94
CA PRO A 121 10.57 7.22 2.29
C PRO A 121 10.01 7.97 1.08
N CYS A 122 8.85 8.58 1.26
CA CYS A 122 8.14 9.35 0.26
C CYS A 122 7.85 10.77 0.76
N ILE A 123 7.74 11.70 -0.18
CA ILE A 123 7.34 13.08 0.07
C ILE A 123 6.10 13.39 -0.77
N ARG A 124 5.03 13.84 -0.12
CA ARG A 124 3.82 14.34 -0.78
C ARG A 124 3.52 15.76 -0.30
N LEU A 125 3.54 16.70 -1.24
CA LEU A 125 3.25 18.11 -0.97
C LEU A 125 1.80 18.49 -1.30
N ASN A 126 1.08 17.65 -2.05
CA ASN A 126 -0.33 17.89 -2.39
C ASN A 126 -1.23 17.88 -1.15
N ASP A 127 -0.84 17.14 -0.11
CA ASP A 127 -1.61 17.00 1.12
C ASP A 127 -1.20 18.02 2.20
N LEU A 128 -0.35 19.01 1.86
CA LEU A 128 0.27 19.92 2.83
C LEU A 128 -0.76 20.64 3.71
N GLU A 129 -1.87 21.11 3.14
CA GLU A 129 -2.92 21.81 3.88
C GLU A 129 -3.66 20.92 4.89
N SER A 130 -3.59 19.60 4.72
CA SER A 130 -4.21 18.61 5.61
C SER A 130 -3.28 18.19 6.77
N VAL A 131 -1.98 18.49 6.66
CA VAL A 131 -0.97 18.16 7.68
C VAL A 131 -1.24 19.00 8.93
N GLY A 132 -1.25 18.34 10.09
CA GLY A 132 -1.57 18.96 11.38
C GLY A 132 -3.07 19.22 11.62
N ARG A 133 -3.91 19.24 10.58
CA ARG A 133 -5.37 19.42 10.71
C ARG A 133 -6.12 18.09 10.85
N SER A 134 -5.73 17.11 10.04
CA SER A 134 -6.43 15.83 9.93
C SER A 134 -5.96 14.75 10.91
N GLY A 135 -4.82 14.96 11.58
CA GLY A 135 -4.17 13.98 12.47
C GLY A 135 -3.55 12.76 11.77
N ARG A 136 -3.75 12.55 10.47
CA ARG A 136 -3.26 11.38 9.71
C ARG A 136 -2.35 11.69 8.51
N HIS A 137 -2.32 12.94 8.05
CA HIS A 137 -1.51 13.33 6.90
C HIS A 137 -0.11 13.79 7.35
N LEU A 138 0.89 13.34 6.61
CA LEU A 138 2.30 13.71 6.77
C LEU A 138 2.82 14.20 5.41
N THR A 139 3.75 15.16 5.42
CA THR A 139 4.50 15.51 4.21
C THR A 139 5.51 14.42 3.86
N THR A 140 6.17 13.86 4.87
CA THR A 140 7.17 12.79 4.76
C THR A 140 6.70 11.56 5.50
N PHE A 141 6.70 10.40 4.85
CA PHE A 141 6.30 9.13 5.45
C PHE A 141 7.03 7.98 4.77
N GLU A 142 7.11 6.83 5.43
CA GLU A 142 7.58 5.60 4.79
C GLU A 142 6.42 4.82 4.20
N MET A 143 6.48 4.58 2.90
CA MET A 143 5.57 3.70 2.18
C MET A 143 6.21 2.32 2.08
N MET A 144 5.80 1.43 2.97
CA MET A 144 6.11 0.01 2.87
C MET A 144 5.31 -0.62 1.72
N ALA A 145 5.96 -1.40 0.88
CA ALA A 145 5.33 -2.05 -0.26
C ALA A 145 6.00 -3.37 -0.61
N HIS A 146 5.22 -4.24 -1.25
CA HIS A 146 5.73 -5.40 -1.97
C HIS A 146 5.32 -5.28 -3.44
N HIS A 147 6.27 -5.51 -4.35
CA HIS A 147 6.07 -5.35 -5.80
C HIS A 147 6.36 -6.65 -6.51
N ALA A 148 5.47 -6.99 -7.46
CA ALA A 148 5.65 -8.08 -8.40
C ALA A 148 5.44 -7.56 -9.82
N PHE A 149 6.47 -7.69 -10.65
CA PHE A 149 6.46 -7.20 -12.03
C PHE A 149 6.17 -8.37 -12.97
N ASN A 150 4.96 -8.43 -13.50
CA ASN A 150 4.55 -9.48 -14.43
C ASN A 150 4.81 -9.05 -15.87
N THR A 151 5.25 -9.97 -16.72
CA THR A 151 5.37 -9.79 -18.17
C THR A 151 4.45 -10.77 -18.90
N LYS A 152 4.41 -10.71 -20.24
CA LYS A 152 3.66 -11.71 -21.03
C LYS A 152 4.23 -13.13 -20.88
N ASN A 153 5.52 -13.26 -20.57
CA ASN A 153 6.22 -14.54 -20.52
C ASN A 153 6.42 -15.05 -19.09
N GLU A 154 6.31 -14.18 -18.09
CA GLU A 154 6.61 -14.49 -16.69
C GLU A 154 5.58 -13.85 -15.79
N LYS A 155 4.84 -14.69 -15.05
CA LYS A 155 3.85 -14.29 -14.06
C LYS A 155 4.29 -14.76 -12.68
N ILE A 156 4.49 -13.83 -11.77
CA ILE A 156 4.90 -14.05 -10.39
C ILE A 156 3.68 -14.31 -9.51
N TYR A 157 2.78 -13.33 -9.41
CA TYR A 157 1.43 -13.45 -8.84
C TYR A 157 0.56 -12.26 -9.23
N TRP A 158 -0.73 -12.32 -8.89
CA TRP A 158 -1.70 -11.25 -9.11
C TRP A 158 -2.60 -11.10 -7.88
N GLN A 159 -3.70 -10.36 -8.03
CA GLN A 159 -4.55 -9.86 -6.94
C GLN A 159 -5.06 -10.90 -5.91
N ASN A 160 -5.16 -12.19 -6.25
CA ASN A 160 -5.65 -13.23 -5.33
C ASN A 160 -4.62 -13.73 -4.31
N ARG A 161 -3.32 -13.39 -4.48
CA ARG A 161 -2.23 -13.84 -3.60
C ARG A 161 -1.73 -12.68 -2.76
#